data_AF-A0A2N0H9H1-F1
#
_entry.id   AF-A0A2N0H9H1-F1
#
_cell.length_a   1.000
_cell.length_b   1.000
_cell.length_c   1.000
_cell.angle_alpha   90.00
_cell.angle_beta   90.00
_cell.angle_gamma   90.00
#
_symmetry.space_group_name_H-M   'P 1'
#
loop_
_entity.id
_entity.type
_entity.pdbx_description
1 polymer ?
#
loop_
_entity_poly.entity_id
_entity_poly.type
_entity_poly.pdbx_seq_one_letter_code
_entity_poly.pdbx_strand_id
1 'polypeptide(L)' 'MENHLENVLVFATNIKTENDKQKVINTLDEHSEIHEWNIDQEDIDCVLRIVSNTLSEEEIINLIDKHNFECVALE' A
#
# COMPACT_ATOMS: atom_id res chain seq x y z
N MET A 1 10.89 -19.42 -18.07
CA MET A 1 11.04 -18.96 -16.68
C MET A 1 10.59 -17.52 -16.68
N GLU A 2 9.34 -17.29 -16.33
CA GLU A 2 8.83 -15.94 -16.13
C GLU A 2 9.64 -15.35 -14.97
N ASN A 3 10.42 -14.30 -15.26
CA ASN A 3 10.96 -13.47 -14.20
C ASN A 3 9.73 -12.82 -13.58
N HIS A 4 9.35 -13.25 -12.37
CA HIS A 4 8.40 -12.51 -11.57
C HIS A 4 9.06 -11.16 -11.27
N LEU A 5 8.81 -10.17 -12.13
CA LEU A 5 9.07 -8.77 -11.82
C LEU A 5 8.01 -8.37 -10.80
N GLU A 6 8.34 -8.64 -9.54
CA GLU A 6 7.61 -8.10 -8.40
C GLU A 6 7.88 -6.61 -8.38
N ASN A 7 6.88 -5.80 -8.73
CA ASN A 7 7.01 -4.35 -8.63
C ASN A 7 6.77 -3.98 -7.18
N VAL A 8 7.81 -3.42 -6.57
CA VAL A 8 7.75 -2.92 -5.20
C VAL A 8 7.42 -1.44 -5.27
N LEU A 9 6.18 -1.11 -4.97
CA LEU A 9 5.66 0.24 -4.92
C LEU A 9 5.74 0.75 -3.48
N VAL A 10 6.18 1.99 -3.30
CA VAL A 10 6.35 2.61 -1.99
C VAL A 10 5.58 3.91 -1.95
N PHE A 11 4.85 4.16 -0.87
CA PHE A 11 3.96 5.31 -0.72
C PHE A 11 4.15 5.93 0.65
N ALA A 12 4.12 7.25 0.73
CA ALA A 12 3.90 7.97 1.98
C ALA A 12 2.40 8.01 2.27
N THR A 13 2.02 7.73 3.52
CA THR A 13 0.61 7.74 3.93
C THR A 13 0.42 8.46 5.26
N ASN A 14 -0.82 8.76 5.63
CA ASN A 14 -1.14 9.29 6.96
C ASN A 14 -1.65 8.21 7.94
N ILE A 15 -1.38 6.92 7.65
CA ILE A 15 -1.84 5.75 8.42
C ILE A 15 -0.97 5.56 9.67
N LYS A 16 -1.18 6.41 10.67
CA LYS A 16 -0.33 6.53 11.86
C LYS A 16 -0.72 5.62 13.01
N THR A 17 -1.98 5.22 13.08
CA THR A 17 -2.49 4.44 14.22
C THR A 17 -2.82 3.01 13.80
N GLU A 18 -2.78 2.08 14.74
CA GLU A 18 -3.24 0.70 14.51
C GLU A 18 -4.70 0.69 14.01
N ASN A 19 -5.56 1.59 14.53
CA ASN A 19 -6.95 1.67 14.10
C ASN A 19 -7.09 2.11 12.62
N ASP A 20 -6.15 2.93 12.12
CA ASP A 20 -6.12 3.31 10.70
C ASP A 20 -5.62 2.16 9.83
N LYS A 21 -4.57 1.46 10.30
CA LYS A 21 -4.09 0.23 9.67
C LYS A 21 -5.19 -0.82 9.57
N GLN A 22 -5.99 -1.01 10.62
CA GLN A 22 -7.12 -1.95 10.63
C GLN A 22 -8.24 -1.60 9.61
N LYS A 23 -8.34 -0.35 9.16
CA LYS A 23 -9.32 0.03 8.12
C LYS A 23 -8.85 -0.33 6.72
N VAL A 24 -7.55 -0.31 6.47
CA VAL A 24 -6.97 -0.62 5.15
C VAL A 24 -6.50 -2.07 5.04
N ILE A 25 -6.17 -2.72 6.17
CA ILE A 25 -5.60 -4.08 6.20
C ILE A 25 -6.51 -5.07 5.49
N ASN A 26 -7.81 -5.05 5.76
CA ASN A 26 -8.75 -5.97 5.13
C ASN A 26 -8.80 -5.74 3.62
N THR A 27 -8.79 -4.48 3.18
CA THR A 27 -8.82 -4.15 1.75
C THR A 27 -7.54 -4.56 1.05
N LEU A 28 -6.38 -4.42 1.69
CA LEU A 28 -5.10 -4.85 1.14
C LEU A 28 -4.95 -6.38 1.12
N ASP A 29 -5.42 -7.06 2.18
CA ASP A 29 -5.36 -8.52 2.33
C ASP A 29 -6.36 -9.24 1.41
N GLU A 30 -7.56 -8.68 1.21
CA GLU A 30 -8.56 -9.22 0.28
C GLU A 30 -8.22 -8.95 -1.20
N HIS A 31 -7.25 -8.07 -1.49
CA HIS A 31 -6.89 -7.72 -2.85
C HIS A 31 -6.02 -8.81 -3.49
N SER A 32 -6.60 -9.62 -4.37
CA SER A 32 -5.89 -10.76 -4.99
C SER A 32 -4.66 -10.40 -5.82
N GLU A 33 -4.55 -9.13 -6.22
CA GLU A 33 -3.41 -8.61 -6.98
C GLU A 33 -2.25 -8.10 -6.10
N ILE A 34 -2.48 -7.96 -4.79
CA ILE A 34 -1.43 -7.60 -3.83
C ILE A 34 -0.81 -8.91 -3.34
N HIS A 35 0.47 -9.11 -3.64
CA HIS A 35 1.19 -10.29 -3.18
C HIS A 35 1.72 -10.11 -1.75
N GLU A 36 2.21 -8.91 -1.45
CA GLU A 36 2.72 -8.56 -0.12
C GLU A 36 2.50 -7.06 0.12
N TRP A 37 2.27 -6.68 1.37
CA TRP A 37 2.23 -5.28 1.76
C TRP A 37 2.77 -5.11 3.18
N ASN A 38 3.31 -3.93 3.47
CA ASN A 38 3.79 -3.55 4.79
C ASN A 38 3.51 -2.07 5.03
N ILE A 39 3.12 -1.71 6.25
CA ILE A 39 2.97 -0.31 6.67
C ILE A 39 3.91 -0.08 7.83
N ASP A 40 4.90 0.77 7.60
CA ASP A 40 5.83 1.24 8.61
C ASP A 40 5.22 2.44 9.33
N GLN A 41 4.78 2.24 10.58
CA GLN A 41 4.18 3.29 11.42
C GLN A 41 5.21 3.92 12.35
N GLU A 42 6.46 3.44 12.35
CA GLU A 42 7.54 3.96 13.18
C GLU A 42 8.20 5.18 12.51
N ASP A 43 8.11 5.27 11.18
CA ASP A 43 8.50 6.45 10.41
C ASP A 43 7.47 7.60 10.51
N ILE A 44 8.00 8.84 10.53
CA ILE A 44 7.22 10.09 10.61
C ILE A 44 6.22 10.21 9.44
N ASP A 45 6.63 9.70 8.28
CA ASP A 45 5.91 9.76 7.00
C ASP A 45 5.02 8.53 6.72
N CYS A 46 4.94 7.59 7.68
CA CYS A 46 4.17 6.35 7.62
C CYS A 46 4.16 5.67 6.24
N VAL A 47 5.22 4.90 5.98
CA VAL A 47 5.49 4.36 4.65
C VAL A 47 4.72 3.08 4.40
N LEU A 48 3.88 3.07 3.37
CA LEU A 48 3.22 1.88 2.85
C LEU A 48 4.05 1.31 1.70
N ARG A 49 4.47 0.05 1.82
CA ARG A 49 5.13 -0.71 0.76
C ARG A 49 4.18 -1.78 0.26
N ILE A 50 4.01 -1.89 -1.05
CA ILE A 50 3.18 -2.90 -1.69
C ILE A 50 3.98 -3.61 -2.78
N VAL A 51 3.87 -4.93 -2.81
CA VAL A 51 4.44 -5.80 -3.81
C VAL A 51 3.31 -6.34 -4.66
N SER A 52 3.30 -5.97 -5.93
CA SER A 52 2.32 -6.43 -6.91
C SER A 52 2.96 -6.55 -8.29
N ASN A 53 2.38 -7.36 -9.15
CA ASN A 53 2.85 -7.52 -10.54
C ASN A 53 1.92 -6.82 -11.54
N THR A 54 0.68 -6.51 -11.14
CA THR A 54 -0.36 -5.96 -12.02
C THR A 54 -0.80 -4.57 -11.60
N LEU A 55 -0.74 -4.25 -10.31
CA LEU A 55 -1.18 -2.95 -9.79
C LEU A 55 -0.18 -1.85 -10.14
N SER A 56 -0.75 -0.70 -10.47
CA SER A 56 -0.03 0.55 -10.69
C SER A 56 -0.17 1.46 -9.47
N GLU A 57 0.73 2.43 -9.34
CA GLU A 57 0.73 3.38 -8.22
C GLU A 57 -0.60 4.13 -8.07
N GLU A 58 -1.19 4.55 -9.20
CA GLU A 58 -2.49 5.24 -9.21
C GLU A 58 -3.63 4.38 -8.67
N GLU A 59 -3.63 3.07 -8.95
CA GLU A 59 -4.66 2.14 -8.45
C GLU A 59 -4.56 2.01 -6.92
N ILE A 60 -3.34 1.88 -6.39
CA ILE A 60 -3.07 1.84 -4.96
C ILE A 60 -3.48 3.16 -4.28
N ILE A 61 -3.12 4.30 -4.87
CA ILE A 61 -3.47 5.62 -4.33
C ILE A 61 -4.99 5.77 -4.25
N ASN A 62 -5.70 5.43 -5.34
CA ASN A 62 -7.17 5.46 -5.37
C ASN A 62 -7.80 4.46 -4.38
N LEU A 63 -7.16 3.31 -4.15
CA LEU A 63 -7.60 2.33 -3.16
C LEU A 63 -7.55 2.97 -1.76
N ILE A 64 -6.43 3.57 -1.38
CA ILE A 64 -6.24 4.16 -0.04
C ILE A 64 -7.10 5.43 0.14
N ASP A 65 -7.25 6.26 -0.89
CA ASP A 65 -8.09 7.48 -0.86
C ASP A 65 -9.56 7.15 -0.54
N LYS A 66 -10.09 6.02 -1.03
CA LYS A 66 -11.45 5.54 -0.69
C LYS A 66 -11.66 5.27 0.80
N HIS A 67 -10.58 5.06 1.56
CA HIS A 67 -10.62 4.88 3.01
C HIS A 67 -10.42 6.20 3.77
N ASN A 68 -10.47 7.35 3.07
CA ASN A 68 -10.21 8.68 3.61
C ASN A 68 -8.78 8.85 4.16
N PHE A 69 -7.80 8.17 3.54
CA PHE A 69 -6.39 8.30 3.87
C PHE A 69 -5.62 8.92 2.72
N GLU A 70 -4.60 9.71 3.06
CA GLU A 70 -3.70 10.28 2.06
C GLU A 70 -2.69 9.21 1.67
N CYS A 71 -2.45 9.09 0.37
CA CYS A 71 -1.48 8.16 -0.21
C CYS A 71 -0.77 8.85 -1.36
N VAL A 72 0.56 8.92 -1.29
CA VAL A 72 1.41 9.57 -2.29
C VAL A 72 2.53 8.62 -2.66
N ALA A 73 2.67 8.29 -3.94
CA ALA A 73 3.77 7.45 -4.42
C ALA A 73 5.13 8.12 -4.21
N LEU A 74 6.12 7.33 -3.84
CA LEU A 74 7.52 7.73 -3.65
C LEU A 74 8.38 7.04 -4.72
N GLU A 75 9.19 7.84 -5.43
CA GLU A 75 10.16 7.38 -6.44
C GLU A 75 11.52 6.96 -5.83
#